data_AF-A0A7S2DBM7-F1
#
_entry.id   AF-A0A7S2DBM7-F1
#
_cell.length_a   1.000
_cell.length_b   1.000
_cell.length_c   1.000
_cell.angle_alpha   90.00
_cell.angle_beta   90.00
_cell.angle_gamma   90.00
#
_symmetry.space_group_name_H-M   'P 1'
#
loop_
_entity.id
_entity.type
_entity.pdbx_description
1 polymer ?
#
loop_
_entity_poly.entity_id
_entity_poly.type
_entity_poly.pdbx_seq_one_letter_code
_entity_poly.pdbx_strand_id
1 'polypeptide(L)'
;DAFYLLPHEAIRLEMEAMLQSVEKLSAVADTENDGWRAVDFATWYKDIFYDVMSQHFDNVRKIYSPFIERRVSLSNRTVLHFIHKKGHIISQMDVIKTAC
;
A
#
# COMPACT_ATOMS: atom_id res chain seq x y z
N ASP A 1 -9.09 -20.63 1.33
CA ASP A 1 -9.38 -19.26 1.80
C ASP A 1 -8.32 -18.59 2.68
N ALA A 2 -7.53 -19.29 3.50
CA ALA A 2 -6.49 -18.66 4.33
C ALA A 2 -5.30 -18.01 3.58
N PHE A 3 -5.05 -18.40 2.32
CA PHE A 3 -3.89 -17.96 1.54
C PHE A 3 -3.93 -16.46 1.17
N TYR A 4 -5.13 -15.88 1.07
CA TYR A 4 -5.29 -14.43 0.86
C TYR A 4 -5.26 -13.64 2.17
N LEU A 5 -5.58 -14.25 3.31
CA LEU A 5 -5.73 -13.49 4.56
C LEU A 5 -4.38 -13.08 5.15
N LEU A 6 -3.36 -13.94 5.06
CA LEU A 6 -2.04 -13.64 5.63
C LEU A 6 -1.33 -12.45 4.95
N PRO A 7 -1.27 -12.35 3.60
CA PRO A 7 -0.69 -11.18 2.95
C PRO A 7 -1.46 -9.89 3.23
N HIS A 8 -2.80 -9.95 3.29
CA HIS A 8 -3.61 -8.75 3.52
C HIS A 8 -3.53 -8.27 4.98
N GLU A 9 -3.39 -9.17 5.96
CA GLU A 9 -3.24 -8.75 7.37
C GLU A 9 -1.88 -8.11 7.62
N ALA A 10 -0.80 -8.65 7.04
CA ALA A 10 0.51 -8.01 7.10
C ALA A 10 0.46 -6.61 6.48
N ILE A 11 -0.16 -6.46 5.30
CA ILE A 11 -0.34 -5.16 4.65
C ILE A 11 -1.19 -4.21 5.49
N ARG A 12 -2.25 -4.71 6.13
CA ARG A 12 -3.09 -3.90 7.01
C ARG A 12 -2.27 -3.30 8.16
N LEU A 13 -1.41 -4.11 8.79
CA LEU A 13 -0.52 -3.66 9.86
C LEU A 13 0.48 -2.60 9.37
N GLU A 14 1.09 -2.81 8.20
CA GLU A 14 2.00 -1.83 7.59
C GLU A 14 1.28 -0.52 7.24
N MET A 15 0.04 -0.59 6.74
CA MET A 15 -0.78 0.60 6.46
C MET A 15 -1.15 1.35 7.75
N GLU A 16 -1.44 0.63 8.83
CA GLU A 16 -1.73 1.22 10.13
C GLU A 16 -0.50 1.91 10.71
N ALA A 17 0.68 1.28 10.61
CA ALA A 17 1.95 1.88 11.00
C ALA A 17 2.28 3.14 10.17
N MET A 18 1.97 3.13 8.87
CA MET A 18 2.11 4.29 7.99
C MET A 18 1.28 5.48 8.49
N LEU A 19 -0.02 5.25 8.73
CA LEU A 19 -0.94 6.29 9.19
C LEU A 19 -0.53 6.87 10.54
N GLN A 20 -0.14 6.02 11.48
CA GLN A 20 0.37 6.45 12.79
C GLN A 20 1.66 7.26 12.67
N SER A 21 2.53 6.91 11.72
CA SER A 21 3.78 7.64 11.49
C SER A 21 3.52 9.03 10.91
N VAL A 22 2.59 9.15 9.95
CA VAL A 22 2.17 10.44 9.39
C VAL A 22 1.53 11.33 10.46
N GLU A 23 0.65 10.77 11.29
CA GLU A 23 0.02 11.49 12.41
C GLU A 23 1.09 12.05 13.36
N LYS A 24 2.05 11.21 13.76
CA LYS A 24 3.16 11.63 14.64
C LYS A 24 4.08 12.66 14.00
N LEU A 25 4.31 12.60 12.69
CA LEU A 25 5.08 13.64 11.99
C LEU A 25 4.34 14.98 11.98
N SER A 26 3.03 14.95 11.71
CA SER A 26 2.20 16.16 11.67
C SER A 26 2.06 16.85 13.04
N ALA A 27 2.08 16.08 14.12
CA ALA A 27 1.97 16.61 15.49
C ALA A 27 3.24 17.29 15.99
N VAL A 28 4.37 17.11 15.31
CA VAL A 28 5.72 17.51 15.77
C VAL A 28 6.34 18.57 14.86
N ALA A 29 5.64 18.94 13.78
CA ALA A 29 6.11 19.84 12.72
C ALA A 29 6.56 21.24 13.20
N ASP A 30 6.23 21.65 14.42
CA ASP A 30 6.56 22.98 14.99
C ASP A 30 7.82 23.00 15.87
N THR A 31 8.62 21.93 15.91
CA THR A 31 9.89 21.94 16.67
C THR A 31 11.09 21.87 15.72
N GLU A 32 11.92 22.91 15.73
CA GLU A 32 13.06 23.14 14.80
C GLU A 32 14.11 22.01 14.72
N ASN A 33 13.98 20.92 15.49
CA ASN A 33 15.01 19.89 15.66
C ASN A 33 14.57 18.46 15.29
N ASP A 34 13.39 18.27 14.69
CA ASP A 34 12.83 16.93 14.43
C ASP A 34 12.86 16.47 12.95
N GLY A 35 13.67 17.14 12.11
CA GLY A 35 13.82 16.77 10.69
C GLY A 35 14.32 15.33 10.44
N TRP A 36 15.02 14.73 11.41
CA TRP A 36 15.47 13.34 11.34
C TRP A 36 14.30 12.35 11.28
N ARG A 37 13.15 12.64 11.90
CA ARG A 37 11.97 11.76 11.86
C ARG A 37 11.36 11.69 10.46
N ALA A 38 11.38 12.82 9.75
CA ALA A 38 10.93 12.87 8.35
C ALA A 38 11.86 12.06 7.45
N VAL A 39 13.18 12.11 7.69
CA VAL A 39 14.17 11.28 6.98
C VAL A 39 13.98 9.80 7.26
N ASP A 40 13.75 9.42 8.52
CA ASP A 40 13.50 8.01 8.89
C ASP A 40 12.21 7.49 8.27
N PHE A 41 11.13 8.29 8.29
CA PHE A 41 9.89 7.94 7.61
C PHE A 41 10.10 7.80 6.09
N ALA A 42 10.80 8.73 5.46
CA ALA A 42 11.06 8.69 4.02
C ALA A 42 11.87 7.45 3.64
N THR A 43 12.86 7.07 4.46
CA THR A 43 13.66 5.86 4.28
C THR A 43 12.78 4.61 4.40
N TRP A 44 12.04 4.47 5.50
CA TRP A 44 11.14 3.35 5.71
C TRP A 44 10.07 3.23 4.61
N TYR A 45 9.48 4.35 4.19
CA TYR A 45 8.47 4.38 3.15
C TYR A 45 9.01 3.86 1.81
N LYS A 46 10.20 4.33 1.41
CA LYS A 46 10.84 3.95 0.14
C LYS A 46 11.33 2.50 0.14
N ASP A 47 12.04 2.11 1.20
CA ASP A 47 12.81 0.87 1.20
C ASP A 47 11.97 -0.34 1.64
N ILE A 48 10.86 -0.12 2.35
CA ILE A 48 10.03 -1.20 2.90
C ILE A 48 8.59 -1.08 2.39
N PHE A 49 7.87 -0.01 2.77
CA PHE A 49 6.43 0.06 2.56
C PHE A 49 6.05 0.06 1.07
N TYR A 50 6.72 0.89 0.27
CA TYR A 50 6.42 1.03 -1.15
C TYR A 50 6.63 -0.28 -1.91
N ASP A 51 7.76 -0.96 -1.69
CA ASP A 51 8.10 -2.19 -2.41
C ASP A 51 7.15 -3.33 -2.05
N VAL A 52 6.82 -3.49 -0.76
CA VAL A 52 5.84 -4.49 -0.29
C VAL A 52 4.48 -4.27 -0.95
N MET A 53 3.99 -3.03 -0.96
CA MET A 53 2.69 -2.71 -1.54
C MET A 53 2.69 -2.86 -3.07
N SER A 54 3.77 -2.43 -3.74
CA SER A 54 3.92 -2.56 -5.18
C SER A 54 3.90 -4.03 -5.59
N GLN A 55 4.68 -4.88 -4.93
CA GLN A 55 4.69 -6.33 -5.16
C GLN A 55 3.31 -6.96 -4.89
N HIS A 56 2.64 -6.56 -3.82
CA HIS A 56 1.29 -7.04 -3.53
C HIS A 56 0.32 -6.72 -4.69
N PHE A 57 0.28 -5.48 -5.14
CA PHE A 57 -0.60 -5.08 -6.24
C PHE A 57 -0.24 -5.78 -7.55
N ASP A 58 1.05 -5.97 -7.82
CA ASP A 58 1.50 -6.69 -9.01
C ASP A 58 1.07 -8.17 -8.97
N ASN A 59 1.18 -8.82 -7.82
CA ASN A 59 0.70 -10.20 -7.63
C ASN A 59 -0.81 -10.30 -7.78
N VAL A 60 -1.56 -9.34 -7.24
CA VAL A 60 -3.01 -9.24 -7.48
C VAL A 60 -3.30 -9.14 -8.97
N ARG A 61 -2.66 -8.21 -9.67
CA ARG A 61 -2.96 -7.95 -11.07
C ARG A 61 -2.54 -9.09 -11.99
N LYS A 62 -1.36 -9.66 -11.80
CA LYS A 62 -0.75 -10.63 -12.71
C LYS A 62 -1.19 -12.06 -12.43
N ILE A 63 -1.52 -12.39 -11.18
CA ILE A 63 -1.76 -13.76 -10.74
C ILE A 63 -3.20 -13.92 -10.23
N TYR A 64 -3.57 -13.19 -9.19
CA TYR A 64 -4.80 -13.46 -8.46
C TYR A 64 -6.06 -13.06 -9.25
N SER A 65 -6.12 -11.87 -9.82
CA SER A 65 -7.25 -11.41 -10.64
C SER A 65 -7.48 -12.34 -11.86
N PRO A 66 -6.47 -12.66 -12.69
CA PRO A 66 -6.65 -13.58 -13.82
C PRO A 66 -7.00 -15.00 -13.39
N PHE A 67 -6.56 -15.45 -12.21
CA PHE A 67 -6.96 -16.75 -11.67
C PHE A 67 -8.43 -16.76 -11.28
N ILE A 68 -8.88 -15.73 -10.54
CA ILE A 68 -10.26 -15.59 -10.10
C ILE A 68 -11.19 -15.47 -11.30
N GLU A 69 -10.90 -14.62 -12.29
CA GLU A 69 -11.70 -14.45 -13.51
C GLU A 69 -11.91 -15.76 -14.28
N ARG A 70 -10.88 -16.61 -14.33
CA ARG A 70 -10.94 -17.88 -15.08
C ARG A 70 -11.60 -19.02 -14.32
N ARG A 71 -11.61 -18.99 -12.99
CA ARG A 71 -12.01 -20.13 -12.15
C ARG A 71 -13.27 -19.89 -11.34
N VAL A 72 -13.54 -18.65 -10.99
CA VAL A 72 -14.70 -18.24 -10.23
C VAL A 72 -15.50 -17.39 -11.18
N SER A 73 -16.66 -17.88 -11.62
CA SER A 73 -17.60 -17.15 -12.47
C SER A 73 -18.21 -15.98 -11.70
N LEU A 74 -17.37 -15.01 -11.33
CA LEU A 74 -17.76 -13.74 -10.75
C LEU A 74 -18.20 -12.84 -11.89
N SER A 75 -19.24 -12.05 -11.65
CA SER A 75 -19.66 -11.05 -12.62
C SER A 75 -18.50 -10.09 -12.90
N ASN A 76 -18.23 -9.81 -14.17
CA ASN A 76 -17.16 -8.88 -14.61
C ASN A 76 -17.20 -7.53 -13.87
N ARG A 77 -18.38 -7.10 -13.41
CA ARG A 77 -18.59 -5.85 -12.67
C ARG A 77 -17.90 -5.84 -11.30
N THR A 78 -17.93 -6.96 -10.57
CA THR A 78 -17.29 -7.07 -9.24
C THR A 78 -15.77 -7.10 -9.37
N VAL A 79 -15.26 -7.77 -10.40
CA VAL A 79 -13.82 -7.86 -10.67
C VAL A 79 -13.25 -6.52 -11.15
N LEU A 80 -13.92 -5.85 -12.08
CA LEU A 80 -13.51 -4.53 -12.58
C LEU A 80 -13.49 -3.46 -11.49
N HIS A 81 -14.47 -3.46 -10.58
CA HIS A 81 -14.49 -2.52 -9.45
C HIS A 81 -13.30 -2.75 -8.50
N PHE A 82 -12.90 -4.01 -8.29
CA PHE A 82 -11.73 -4.37 -7.50
C PHE A 82 -10.41 -3.95 -8.16
N ILE A 83 -10.32 -3.95 -9.49
CA ILE A 83 -9.10 -3.60 -10.24
C ILE A 83 -8.93 -2.07 -10.36
N HIS A 84 -9.99 -1.33 -10.71
CA HIS A 84 -9.91 0.12 -10.93
C HIS A 84 -9.54 0.90 -9.66
N LYS A 85 -10.05 0.52 -8.49
CA LYS A 85 -9.67 1.16 -7.21
C LYS A 85 -8.18 1.01 -6.88
N LYS A 86 -7.53 -0.07 -7.36
CA LYS A 86 -6.13 -0.38 -7.04
C LYS A 86 -5.13 0.44 -7.85
N GLY A 87 -5.44 0.74 -9.12
CA GLY A 87 -4.58 1.59 -9.95
C GLY A 87 -4.42 3.02 -9.40
N HIS A 88 -5.48 3.56 -8.81
CA HIS A 88 -5.42 4.87 -8.16
C HIS A 88 -4.49 4.86 -6.93
N ILE A 89 -4.51 3.80 -6.13
CA ILE A 89 -3.67 3.70 -4.92
C ILE A 89 -2.18 3.72 -5.27
N ILE A 90 -1.74 2.94 -6.26
CA ILE A 90 -0.32 2.94 -6.68
C ILE A 90 0.10 4.34 -7.14
N SER A 91 -0.74 5.04 -7.92
CA SER A 91 -0.41 6.39 -8.37
C SER A 91 -0.24 7.39 -7.22
N GLN A 92 -1.02 7.27 -6.15
CA GLN A 92 -0.86 8.10 -4.95
C GLN A 92 0.41 7.73 -4.19
N MET A 93 0.75 6.44 -4.16
CA MET A 93 1.97 5.96 -3.52
C MET A 93 3.25 6.46 -4.22
N ASP A 94 3.23 6.56 -5.56
CA ASP A 94 4.33 7.11 -6.35
C ASP A 94 4.57 8.61 -6.06
N VAL A 95 3.51 9.37 -5.82
CA VAL A 95 3.62 10.79 -5.43
C VAL A 95 4.36 10.91 -4.10
N ILE A 96 3.97 10.12 -3.10
CA ILE A 96 4.63 10.11 -1.78
C ILE A 96 6.08 9.63 -1.93
N LYS A 97 6.33 8.58 -2.71
CA LYS A 97 7.69 8.07 -2.98
C LYS A 97 8.60 9.14 -3.57
N THR A 98 8.07 9.96 -4.47
CA THR A 98 8.83 11.03 -5.13
C THR A 98 9.12 12.19 -4.18
N ALA A 99 8.23 12.44 -3.21
CA ALA A 99 8.42 13.45 -2.18
C ALA A 99 9.39 13.01 -1.06
N CYS A 100 9.56 11.70 -0.86
CA CYS A 100 10.48 11.10 0.10
C CYS A 100 11.92 10.99 -0.44
#